data_AF-A0A923VGQ2-F1
#
_entry.id   AF-A0A923VGQ2-F1
#
_cell.length_a   1.000
_cell.length_b   1.000
_cell.length_c   1.000
_cell.angle_alpha   90.00
_cell.angle_beta   90.00
_cell.angle_gamma   90.00
#
_symmetry.space_group_name_H-M   'P 1'
#
loop_
_entity.id
_entity.type
_entity.pdbx_description
1 polymer ?
#
loop_
_entity_poly.entity_id
_entity_poly.type
_entity_poly.pdbx_seq_one_letter_code
_entity_poly.pdbx_strand_id
1 'polypeptide(L)'
;MPAKFLKNSFAVLFTGCLLMAFSFCSCKKLALLTGGQSALEQYFADNVLNRDFVVDFASDTTTDITSKYTGYTFVLAKDTSFYSGPMTATRNNITYSGTWQSNNDYSKLIINLTKPSIPDEFVFLNRMWKFTKKDPPILKLAPWVNTSPKVLYMRRL
;
A
#
# COMPACT_ATOMS: atom_id res chain seq x y z
N MET A 1 50.87 -76.55 15.12
CA MET A 1 51.09 -75.36 16.00
C MET A 1 52.14 -74.49 15.33
N PRO A 2 52.11 -73.14 15.36
CA PRO A 2 51.31 -72.15 16.12
C PRO A 2 50.31 -71.39 15.21
N ALA A 3 49.20 -70.78 15.62
CA ALA A 3 48.81 -69.92 16.74
C ALA A 3 49.16 -68.43 16.58
N LYS A 4 48.08 -67.60 16.61
CA LYS A 4 47.98 -66.14 16.89
C LYS A 4 48.27 -65.25 15.66
N PHE A 5 47.45 -64.25 15.32
CA PHE A 5 47.09 -63.11 16.17
C PHE A 5 45.70 -62.51 15.87
N LEU A 6 44.94 -62.30 16.95
CA LEU A 6 43.92 -61.26 17.08
C LEU A 6 44.62 -59.92 17.43
N LYS A 7 44.16 -58.80 16.86
CA LYS A 7 44.28 -57.37 17.25
C LYS A 7 44.34 -56.52 15.96
N ASN A 8 43.81 -55.32 15.83
CA ASN A 8 43.09 -54.38 16.69
C ASN A 8 42.69 -53.22 15.75
N SER A 9 41.44 -52.75 15.86
CA SER A 9 40.97 -51.36 15.69
C SER A 9 41.63 -50.45 14.64
N PHE A 10 40.87 -50.04 13.60
CA PHE A 10 41.01 -48.69 13.03
C PHE A 10 39.71 -48.20 12.36
N ALA A 11 39.17 -47.14 12.97
CA ALA A 11 38.22 -46.13 12.49
C ALA A 11 37.54 -46.30 11.13
N VAL A 12 36.20 -46.30 11.12
CA VAL A 12 35.43 -45.54 10.11
C VAL A 12 34.30 -44.79 10.82
N LEU A 13 34.45 -43.47 10.81
CA LEU A 13 33.59 -42.47 11.40
C LEU A 13 32.23 -42.36 10.69
N PHE A 14 31.16 -42.32 11.48
CA PHE A 14 30.18 -41.24 11.52
C PHE A 14 29.95 -40.49 10.18
N THR A 15 29.16 -41.05 9.27
CA THR A 15 28.61 -40.27 8.16
C THR A 15 27.20 -40.75 7.82
N GLY A 16 26.21 -40.33 8.61
CA GLY A 16 24.84 -40.80 8.43
C GLY A 16 23.83 -39.95 9.18
N CYS A 17 23.86 -38.62 9.02
CA CYS A 17 22.80 -37.75 9.56
C CYS A 17 22.77 -36.32 8.95
N LEU A 18 23.09 -36.15 7.67
CA LEU A 18 23.12 -34.80 7.07
C LEU A 18 22.50 -34.72 5.66
N LEU A 19 21.35 -35.35 5.44
CA LEU A 19 20.62 -35.23 4.16
C LEU A 19 19.10 -34.98 4.30
N MET A 20 18.63 -34.49 5.46
CA MET A 20 17.21 -34.21 5.70
C MET A 20 16.95 -32.80 6.28
N ALA A 21 17.67 -31.78 5.81
CA ALA A 21 17.46 -30.39 6.24
C ALA A 21 17.43 -29.37 5.08
N PHE A 22 16.96 -29.77 3.90
CA PHE A 22 16.65 -28.83 2.81
C PHE A 22 15.16 -28.91 2.46
N SER A 23 14.31 -28.41 3.36
CA SER A 23 12.97 -27.97 3.04
C SER A 23 12.70 -26.67 3.79
N PHE A 24 12.06 -25.74 3.09
CA PHE A 24 11.64 -24.41 3.52
C PHE A 24 12.69 -23.29 3.48
N CYS A 25 13.31 -23.09 2.31
CA CYS A 25 13.55 -21.71 1.88
C CYS A 25 12.50 -21.37 0.82
N SER A 26 11.30 -20.97 1.27
CA SER A 26 10.29 -20.37 0.40
C SER A 26 10.83 -19.04 -0.11
N CYS A 27 11.52 -19.08 -1.24
CA CYS A 27 12.03 -17.93 -1.96
C CYS A 27 10.88 -17.01 -2.38
N LYS A 28 10.52 -16.03 -1.54
CA LYS A 28 9.75 -14.85 -1.97
C LYS A 28 10.47 -14.02 -3.05
N LYS A 29 11.72 -14.38 -3.39
CA LYS A 29 12.51 -13.76 -4.47
C LYS A 29 12.13 -14.20 -5.89
N LEU A 30 11.28 -15.21 -6.08
CA LEU A 30 10.90 -15.63 -7.43
C LEU A 30 9.94 -14.66 -8.13
N ALA A 31 9.18 -13.85 -7.38
CA ALA A 31 8.28 -12.84 -7.93
C ALA A 31 9.03 -11.70 -8.66
N LEU A 32 10.28 -11.41 -8.28
CA LEU A 32 11.06 -10.32 -8.87
C LEU A 32 11.54 -10.63 -10.30
N LEU A 33 11.66 -11.92 -10.65
CA LEU A 33 12.16 -12.37 -11.96
C LEU A 33 11.04 -12.72 -12.95
N THR A 34 9.79 -12.83 -12.49
CA THR A 34 8.62 -13.17 -13.31
C THR A 34 7.71 -11.97 -13.62
N GLY A 35 8.18 -10.73 -13.38
CA GLY A 35 7.33 -9.54 -13.52
C GLY A 35 6.21 -9.47 -12.47
N GLY A 36 6.40 -10.08 -11.30
CA GLY A 36 5.46 -10.01 -10.19
C GLY A 36 5.42 -8.62 -9.55
N GLN A 37 4.24 -8.24 -9.04
CA GLN A 37 4.03 -6.95 -8.38
C GLN A 37 4.95 -6.80 -7.16
N SER A 38 5.47 -5.61 -6.94
CA SER A 38 6.24 -5.34 -5.71
C SER A 38 5.34 -5.46 -4.47
N ALA A 39 5.92 -5.74 -3.30
CA ALA A 39 5.14 -5.83 -2.05
C ALA A 39 4.39 -4.52 -1.73
N LEU A 40 4.95 -3.36 -2.10
CA LEU A 40 4.31 -2.05 -1.92
C LEU A 40 3.14 -1.85 -2.88
N GLU A 41 3.30 -2.29 -4.13
CA GLU A 41 2.26 -2.25 -5.14
C GLU A 41 1.08 -3.13 -4.76
N GLN A 42 1.35 -4.38 -4.35
CA GLN A 42 0.30 -5.27 -3.88
C GLN A 42 -0.40 -4.70 -2.65
N TYR A 43 0.35 -4.15 -1.69
CA TYR A 43 -0.22 -3.49 -0.53
C TYR A 43 -1.15 -2.33 -0.92
N PHE A 44 -0.72 -1.48 -1.84
CA PHE A 44 -1.51 -0.34 -2.30
C PHE A 44 -2.75 -0.79 -3.08
N ALA A 45 -2.62 -1.79 -3.95
CA ALA A 45 -3.73 -2.38 -4.68
C ALA A 45 -4.78 -2.99 -3.75
N ASP A 46 -4.35 -3.75 -2.75
CA ASP A 46 -5.25 -4.46 -1.85
C ASP A 46 -5.99 -3.50 -0.90
N ASN A 47 -5.32 -2.41 -0.51
CA ASN A 47 -5.80 -1.54 0.57
C ASN A 47 -6.33 -0.18 0.15
N VAL A 48 -5.92 0.33 -1.02
CA VAL A 48 -6.26 1.68 -1.49
C VAL A 48 -7.03 1.65 -2.81
N LEU A 49 -6.63 0.82 -3.77
CA LEU A 49 -7.28 0.80 -5.07
C LEU A 49 -8.65 0.11 -5.03
N ASN A 50 -9.62 0.67 -5.75
CA ASN A 50 -10.99 0.17 -5.85
C ASN A 50 -11.68 0.00 -4.47
N ARG A 51 -11.24 0.76 -3.47
CA ARG A 51 -11.87 0.80 -2.14
C ARG A 51 -12.67 2.08 -1.98
N ASP A 52 -13.76 1.96 -1.24
CA ASP A 52 -14.58 3.08 -0.85
C ASP A 52 -13.94 3.76 0.36
N PHE A 53 -13.71 5.06 0.24
CA PHE A 53 -13.21 5.89 1.32
C PHE A 53 -14.19 7.00 1.66
N VAL A 54 -14.24 7.33 2.94
CA VAL A 54 -14.90 8.54 3.45
C VAL A 54 -13.86 9.41 4.13
N VAL A 55 -14.09 10.71 4.17
CA VAL A 55 -13.26 11.61 4.98
C VAL A 55 -13.63 11.40 6.44
N ASP A 56 -12.65 10.95 7.22
CA ASP A 56 -12.77 10.74 8.67
C ASP A 56 -12.44 12.02 9.44
N PHE A 57 -11.47 12.79 8.93
CA PHE A 57 -11.08 14.10 9.45
C PHE A 57 -10.44 14.94 8.35
N ALA A 58 -10.76 16.22 8.29
CA ALA A 58 -10.07 17.20 7.45
C ALA A 58 -9.91 18.53 8.19
N SER A 59 -8.68 19.04 8.24
CA SER A 59 -8.37 20.35 8.79
C SER A 59 -7.59 21.18 7.79
N ASP A 60 -8.07 22.39 7.53
CA ASP A 60 -7.30 23.43 6.86
C ASP A 60 -6.78 24.41 7.90
N THR A 61 -5.46 24.42 8.10
CA THR A 61 -4.76 25.09 9.20
C THR A 61 -5.32 24.66 10.54
N THR A 62 -6.15 25.50 11.14
CA THR A 62 -6.78 25.28 12.45
C THR A 62 -8.30 25.09 12.33
N THR A 63 -8.84 25.11 11.10
CA THR A 63 -10.27 25.03 10.86
C THR A 63 -10.64 23.60 10.50
N ASP A 64 -11.46 22.97 11.33
CA ASP A 64 -12.08 21.69 11.01
C ASP A 64 -13.11 21.90 9.89
N ILE A 65 -12.89 21.21 8.77
CA ILE A 65 -13.76 21.24 7.59
C ILE A 65 -14.37 19.86 7.30
N THR A 66 -14.27 18.91 8.24
CA THR A 66 -14.73 17.52 8.08
C THR A 66 -16.18 17.44 7.65
N SER A 67 -17.05 18.31 8.21
CA SER A 67 -18.47 18.34 7.90
C SER A 67 -18.78 18.61 6.43
N LYS A 68 -17.90 19.31 5.70
CA LYS A 68 -18.06 19.59 4.26
C LYS A 68 -18.03 18.31 3.41
N TYR A 69 -17.44 17.24 3.93
CA TYR A 69 -17.30 15.96 3.23
C TYR A 69 -18.37 14.94 3.61
N THR A 70 -19.36 15.32 4.42
CA THR A 70 -20.43 14.41 4.84
C THR A 70 -21.18 13.87 3.62
N GLY A 71 -21.36 12.55 3.58
CA GLY A 71 -22.08 11.86 2.51
C GLY A 71 -21.28 11.66 1.22
N TYR A 72 -20.01 12.06 1.16
CA TYR A 72 -19.14 11.71 0.04
C TYR A 72 -18.49 10.34 0.23
N THR A 73 -18.50 9.55 -0.83
CA THR A 73 -17.66 8.35 -1.00
C THR A 73 -16.65 8.58 -2.11
N PHE A 74 -15.38 8.29 -1.84
CA PHE A 74 -14.26 8.48 -2.76
C PHE A 74 -13.69 7.13 -3.18
N VAL A 75 -13.40 6.97 -4.47
CA VAL A 75 -12.81 5.74 -5.02
C VAL A 75 -11.62 6.10 -5.91
N LEU A 76 -10.47 5.49 -5.62
CA LEU A 76 -9.30 5.51 -6.48
C LEU A 76 -9.35 4.24 -7.34
N ALA A 77 -9.91 4.35 -8.54
CA ALA A 77 -10.10 3.19 -9.39
C ALA A 77 -8.80 2.78 -10.07
N LYS A 78 -8.53 1.48 -10.12
CA LYS A 78 -7.43 0.90 -10.87
C LYS A 78 -7.84 0.75 -12.33
N ASP A 79 -7.06 1.33 -13.24
CA ASP A 79 -7.18 1.08 -14.68
C ASP A 79 -6.12 0.05 -15.13
N THR A 80 -5.25 0.41 -16.07
CA THR A 80 -4.10 -0.36 -16.52
C THR A 80 -2.83 -0.06 -15.70
N SER A 81 -2.83 0.98 -14.88
CA SER A 81 -1.69 1.47 -14.09
C SER A 81 -1.88 1.25 -12.59
N PHE A 82 -0.77 1.02 -11.89
CA PHE A 82 -0.73 1.05 -10.42
C PHE A 82 -0.30 2.42 -9.87
N TYR A 83 0.16 3.33 -10.72
CA TYR A 83 0.67 4.64 -10.31
C TYR A 83 -0.29 5.77 -10.68
N SER A 84 -1.38 5.48 -11.36
CA SER A 84 -2.37 6.46 -11.77
C SER A 84 -3.67 5.78 -12.11
N GLY A 85 -4.75 6.55 -12.12
CA GLY A 85 -6.03 6.07 -12.63
C GLY A 85 -7.15 7.09 -12.44
N PRO A 86 -8.37 6.72 -12.84
CA PRO A 86 -9.55 7.54 -12.60
C PRO A 86 -9.88 7.58 -11.10
N MET A 87 -10.31 8.76 -10.64
CA MET A 87 -10.82 8.95 -9.29
C MET A 87 -12.25 9.46 -9.37
N THR A 88 -13.10 8.97 -8.48
CA THR A 88 -14.46 9.48 -8.30
C THR A 88 -14.73 9.93 -6.87
N ALA A 89 -15.64 10.88 -6.73
CA ALA A 89 -16.29 11.24 -5.49
C ALA A 89 -17.80 11.28 -5.72
N THR A 90 -18.57 10.54 -4.96
CA THR A 90 -20.03 10.44 -5.15
C THR A 90 -20.76 10.92 -3.91
N ARG A 91 -21.75 11.79 -4.09
CA ARG A 91 -22.68 12.24 -3.03
C ARG A 91 -24.06 12.40 -3.65
N ASN A 92 -25.09 11.79 -3.04
CA ASN A 92 -26.49 11.90 -3.47
C ASN A 92 -26.68 11.69 -4.98
N ASN A 93 -26.12 10.59 -5.52
CA ASN A 93 -26.15 10.22 -6.94
C ASN A 93 -25.42 11.17 -7.91
N ILE A 94 -24.78 12.23 -7.42
CA ILE A 94 -23.88 13.07 -8.22
C ILE A 94 -22.48 12.49 -8.12
N THR A 95 -21.86 12.20 -9.27
CA THR A 95 -20.48 11.71 -9.34
C THR A 95 -19.57 12.79 -9.90
N TYR A 96 -18.62 13.22 -9.08
CA TYR A 96 -17.47 14.00 -9.48
C TYR A 96 -16.34 13.06 -9.90
N SER A 97 -15.67 13.38 -10.97
CA SER A 97 -14.68 12.55 -11.65
C SER A 97 -13.41 13.34 -11.90
N GLY A 98 -12.30 12.61 -11.95
CA GLY A 98 -10.99 13.14 -12.24
C GLY A 98 -9.96 12.04 -12.19
N THR A 99 -8.77 12.37 -11.68
CA THR A 99 -7.66 11.43 -11.64
C THR A 99 -6.99 11.37 -10.27
N TRP A 100 -6.38 10.23 -10.00
CA TRP A 100 -5.38 10.08 -8.95
C TRP A 100 -4.04 9.67 -9.55
N GLN A 101 -2.94 10.02 -8.88
CA GLN A 101 -1.60 9.56 -9.24
C GLN A 101 -0.75 9.32 -7.98
N SER A 102 0.21 8.41 -8.07
CA SER A 102 1.17 8.08 -7.02
C SER A 102 2.59 7.99 -7.60
N ASN A 103 3.59 7.87 -6.73
CA ASN A 103 4.99 7.70 -7.10
C ASN A 103 5.46 6.26 -6.80
N ASN A 104 6.69 5.93 -7.20
CA ASN A 104 7.19 4.54 -7.20
C ASN A 104 7.20 3.85 -5.82
N ASP A 105 7.26 4.61 -4.72
CA ASP A 105 7.24 4.08 -3.35
C ASP A 105 5.87 4.21 -2.65
N TYR A 106 4.86 4.68 -3.39
CA TYR A 106 3.51 4.93 -2.89
C TYR A 106 3.48 5.83 -1.65
N SER A 107 4.43 6.77 -1.52
CA SER A 107 4.44 7.75 -0.43
C SER A 107 3.67 9.03 -0.77
N LYS A 108 3.38 9.25 -2.05
CA LYS A 108 2.64 10.40 -2.58
C LYS A 108 1.28 10.00 -3.13
N LEU A 109 0.30 10.87 -2.99
CA LEU A 109 -0.99 10.79 -3.67
C LEU A 109 -1.33 12.17 -4.25
N ILE A 110 -1.54 12.25 -5.56
CA ILE A 110 -2.03 13.45 -6.24
C ILE A 110 -3.50 13.21 -6.51
N ILE A 111 -4.36 14.12 -6.07
CA ILE A 111 -5.80 14.10 -6.33
C ILE A 111 -6.14 15.26 -7.25
N ASN A 112 -6.93 14.99 -8.29
CA ASN A 112 -7.39 16.00 -9.23
C ASN A 112 -8.81 15.69 -9.74
N LEU A 113 -9.83 16.07 -8.98
CA LEU A 113 -11.25 16.00 -9.37
C LEU A 113 -11.65 17.27 -10.11
N THR A 114 -12.26 17.18 -11.29
CA THR A 114 -12.51 18.37 -12.12
C THR A 114 -13.88 18.41 -12.82
N LYS A 115 -14.63 17.29 -12.85
CA LYS A 115 -15.87 17.18 -13.63
C LYS A 115 -17.00 16.52 -12.83
N PRO A 116 -18.24 17.02 -12.84
CA PRO A 116 -18.64 18.36 -13.32
C PRO A 116 -17.94 19.44 -12.49
N SER A 117 -18.33 20.71 -12.64
CA SER A 117 -17.82 21.78 -11.78
C SER A 117 -17.83 21.35 -10.31
N ILE A 118 -16.64 21.35 -9.71
CA ILE A 118 -16.46 20.84 -8.35
C ILE A 118 -16.91 21.87 -7.32
N PRO A 119 -17.40 21.44 -6.15
CA PRO A 119 -17.62 22.31 -5.00
C PRO A 119 -16.31 22.90 -4.46
N ASP A 120 -16.38 24.05 -3.79
CA ASP A 120 -15.20 24.76 -3.26
C ASP A 120 -14.39 23.91 -2.27
N GLU A 121 -15.04 23.02 -1.50
CA GLU A 121 -14.35 22.10 -0.60
C GLU A 121 -13.34 21.20 -1.32
N PHE A 122 -13.54 20.89 -2.60
CA PHE A 122 -12.61 20.03 -3.34
C PHE A 122 -11.30 20.74 -3.69
N VAL A 123 -11.21 22.07 -3.57
CA VAL A 123 -9.92 22.79 -3.64
C VAL A 123 -9.00 22.34 -2.50
N PHE A 124 -9.55 21.97 -1.34
CA PHE A 124 -8.77 21.35 -0.28
C PHE A 124 -8.29 19.95 -0.70
N LEU A 125 -9.13 19.10 -1.28
CA LEU A 125 -8.71 17.75 -1.68
C LEU A 125 -7.74 17.73 -2.87
N ASN A 126 -7.96 18.58 -3.87
CA ASN A 126 -7.19 18.63 -5.11
C ASN A 126 -5.79 19.19 -4.89
N ARG A 127 -4.85 18.32 -4.53
CA ARG A 127 -3.44 18.65 -4.35
C ARG A 127 -2.58 17.41 -4.32
N MET A 128 -1.28 17.66 -4.11
CA MET A 128 -0.31 16.63 -3.76
C MET A 128 -0.30 16.38 -2.26
N TRP A 129 -0.61 15.15 -1.89
CA TRP A 129 -0.57 14.61 -0.55
C TRP A 129 0.63 13.69 -0.37
N LYS A 130 1.15 13.67 0.85
CA LYS A 130 2.10 12.70 1.38
C LYS A 130 1.37 11.83 2.39
N PHE A 131 1.51 10.51 2.28
CA PHE A 131 1.05 9.62 3.33
C PHE A 131 1.95 9.75 4.56
N THR A 132 1.37 10.18 5.68
CA THR A 132 2.03 10.21 6.99
C THR A 132 1.83 8.91 7.75
N LYS A 133 0.73 8.20 7.48
CA LYS A 133 0.49 6.82 7.95
C LYS A 133 -0.35 6.07 6.90
N LYS A 134 0.14 4.90 6.46
CA LYS A 134 -0.56 4.00 5.53
C LYS A 134 -1.06 2.76 6.28
N ASP A 135 -1.95 2.94 7.25
CA ASP A 135 -2.39 1.87 8.15
C ASP A 135 -3.92 1.78 8.16
N PRO A 136 -4.51 0.94 7.28
CA PRO A 136 -5.94 0.73 7.22
C PRO A 136 -6.53 0.38 8.60
N PRO A 137 -7.76 0.82 8.90
CA PRO A 137 -8.69 1.42 7.96
C PRO A 137 -8.45 2.93 7.71
N ILE A 138 -7.56 3.60 8.45
CA ILE A 138 -7.38 5.06 8.34
C ILE A 138 -6.05 5.43 7.69
N LEU A 139 -6.13 5.98 6.48
CA LEU A 139 -5.00 6.59 5.80
C LEU A 139 -4.84 8.03 6.29
N LYS A 140 -3.64 8.41 6.73
CA LYS A 140 -3.32 9.77 7.17
C LYS A 140 -2.46 10.48 6.14
N LEU A 141 -2.85 11.68 5.76
CA LEU A 141 -2.22 12.48 4.72
C LEU A 141 -1.92 13.90 5.21
N ALA A 142 -0.82 14.45 4.72
CA ALA A 142 -0.43 15.84 4.87
C ALA A 142 0.02 16.39 3.50
N PRO A 143 0.06 17.70 3.25
CA PRO A 143 0.59 18.25 2.01
C PRO A 143 1.99 17.74 1.70
N TRP A 144 2.24 17.44 0.42
CA TRP A 144 3.57 17.03 -0.04
C TRP A 144 4.62 18.14 0.12
N VAL A 145 4.19 19.40 -0.05
CA VAL A 145 5.03 20.59 0.08
C VAL A 145 4.85 21.23 1.46
N ASN A 146 5.93 21.78 2.02
CA ASN A 146 5.89 22.50 3.29
C ASN A 146 5.10 23.80 3.12
N THR A 147 3.82 23.73 3.47
CA THR A 147 2.83 24.81 3.35
C THR A 147 2.02 24.85 4.64
N SER A 148 1.11 25.82 4.78
CA SER A 148 0.25 25.94 5.96
C SER A 148 -0.36 24.58 6.32
N PRO A 149 -0.38 24.22 7.61
CA PRO A 149 -0.66 22.85 8.05
C PRO A 149 -2.03 22.43 7.54
N LYS A 150 -2.09 21.31 6.81
CA LYS A 150 -3.36 20.69 6.40
C LYS A 150 -3.30 19.23 6.73
N VAL A 151 -4.43 18.68 7.12
CA VAL A 151 -4.53 17.30 7.58
C VAL A 151 -5.73 16.66 6.92
N LEU A 152 -5.54 15.49 6.32
CA LEU A 152 -6.61 14.71 5.72
C LEU A 152 -6.49 13.27 6.18
N TYR A 153 -7.53 12.75 6.83
CA TYR A 153 -7.67 11.35 7.19
C TYR A 153 -8.81 10.75 6.37
N MET A 154 -8.52 9.64 5.68
CA MET A 154 -9.49 8.91 4.88
C MET A 154 -9.67 7.52 5.46
N ARG A 155 -10.91 7.18 5.81
CA ARG A 155 -11.27 5.88 6.36
C ARG A 155 -11.85 5.00 5.27
N ARG A 156 -11.30 3.80 5.13
CA ARG A 156 -11.83 2.74 4.28
C ARG A 156 -13.11 2.19 4.88
N LEU A 157 -14.14 2.01 4.06
CA LEU A 157 -15.39 1.33 4.41
C LEU A 157 -15.23 -0.21 4.34
#